data_AF-B4JB79-F1
#
_entry.id   AF-B4JB79-F1
#
_cell.length_a   1.000
_cell.length_b   1.000
_cell.length_c   1.000
_cell.angle_alpha   90.00
_cell.angle_beta   90.00
_cell.angle_gamma   90.00
#
_symmetry.space_group_name_H-M   'P 1'
#
loop_
_entity.id
_entity.type
_entity.pdbx_description
1 polymer ?
#
loop_
_entity_poly.entity_id
_entity_poly.type
_entity_poly.pdbx_seq_one_letter_code
_entity_poly.pdbx_strand_id
1 'polypeptide(L)'
;MDSEDTETTHYYLECEGGVEEWHWNQKSTKLLVELYSERRHRFRDPKTRKRALWTEIVDEMEREGYKGINEDICDRKWRNMKKTYRTCRETMKKNGRKRVAWDYYDTFDEMFHNDKSSSSSSMAAIKAENNAVEPQQQLDMCATVDATLLATKPDLSVSQEQQRQLLVLERSRISAIKELSKRIEESNAIQRERNDLLREYLNQF
;
A
#
# COMPACT_ATOMS: atom_id res chain seq x y z
N MET A 1 -27.29 25.61 -6.29
CA MET A 1 -25.87 25.83 -5.94
C MET A 1 -25.43 24.55 -5.30
N ASP A 2 -24.96 23.65 -6.14
CA ASP A 2 -24.69 22.25 -5.83
C ASP A 2 -23.39 22.14 -5.04
N SER A 3 -23.48 21.60 -3.83
CA SER A 3 -22.32 21.27 -3.00
C SER A 3 -21.63 20.04 -3.58
N GLU A 4 -20.35 20.19 -3.93
CA GLU A 4 -19.48 19.09 -4.32
C GLU A 4 -19.30 18.13 -3.12
N ASP A 5 -19.95 16.97 -3.18
CA ASP A 5 -19.65 15.84 -2.31
C ASP A 5 -18.28 15.27 -2.69
N THR A 6 -17.21 15.88 -2.15
CA THR A 6 -15.88 15.27 -2.18
C THR A 6 -15.89 14.07 -1.25
N GLU A 7 -15.76 12.88 -1.84
CA GLU A 7 -15.72 11.56 -1.20
C GLU A 7 -14.70 11.55 -0.03
N THR A 8 -15.19 11.85 1.18
CA THR A 8 -14.35 12.02 2.37
C THR A 8 -13.99 10.64 2.89
N THR A 9 -12.70 10.29 2.82
CA THR A 9 -12.22 9.01 3.35
C THR A 9 -11.91 9.16 4.84
N HIS A 10 -12.78 8.57 5.66
CA HIS A 10 -12.67 8.53 7.11
C HIS A 10 -11.63 7.49 7.57
N TYR A 11 -10.73 7.87 8.48
CA TYR A 11 -9.73 6.97 9.07
C TYR A 11 -9.79 7.05 10.60
N TYR A 12 -10.11 5.92 11.25
CA TYR A 12 -10.14 5.78 12.70
C TYR A 12 -8.78 5.28 13.23
N LEU A 13 -8.29 5.88 14.31
CA LEU A 13 -7.18 5.37 15.13
C LEU A 13 -7.63 5.25 16.59
N GLU A 14 -7.23 4.16 17.24
CA GLU A 14 -7.32 4.02 18.69
C GLU A 14 -6.05 4.60 19.31
N CYS A 15 -6.18 5.70 20.05
CA CYS A 15 -5.14 6.24 20.93
C CYS A 15 -5.67 6.27 22.37
N GLU A 16 -4.81 5.97 23.34
CA GLU A 16 -5.10 6.17 24.77
C GLU A 16 -5.28 7.66 25.04
N GLY A 17 -6.53 8.15 25.00
CA GLY A 17 -6.87 9.55 25.23
C GLY A 17 -7.97 10.12 24.33
N GLY A 18 -8.43 9.39 23.32
CA GLY A 18 -9.52 9.81 22.45
C GLY A 18 -9.27 9.43 20.98
N VAL A 19 -10.36 9.15 20.26
CA VAL A 19 -10.33 8.87 18.82
C VAL A 19 -10.32 10.21 18.08
N GLU A 20 -9.13 10.76 17.79
CA GLU A 20 -9.03 11.86 16.84
C GLU A 20 -9.12 11.30 15.42
N GLU A 21 -10.15 11.74 14.71
CA GLU A 21 -10.42 11.34 13.35
C GLU A 21 -9.62 12.22 12.38
N TRP A 22 -8.75 11.62 11.57
CA TRP A 22 -7.97 12.35 10.56
C TRP A 22 -8.63 12.31 9.18
N HIS A 23 -8.94 13.49 8.62
CA HIS A 23 -9.50 13.63 7.28
C HIS A 23 -8.50 14.20 6.29
N TRP A 24 -8.35 13.49 5.16
CA TRP A 24 -7.54 13.95 4.05
C TRP A 24 -8.31 14.90 3.16
N ASN A 25 -7.93 16.17 3.16
CA ASN A 25 -8.39 17.14 2.16
C ASN A 25 -7.41 17.20 0.97
N GLN A 26 -7.74 17.99 -0.04
CA GLN A 26 -6.91 18.13 -1.24
C GLN A 26 -5.50 18.65 -0.93
N LYS A 27 -5.36 19.61 -0.01
CA LYS A 27 -4.07 20.20 0.37
C LYS A 27 -3.18 19.19 1.11
N SER A 28 -3.72 18.52 2.13
CA SER A 28 -2.96 17.51 2.88
C SER A 28 -2.61 16.31 2.02
N THR A 29 -3.51 15.89 1.13
CA THR A 29 -3.22 14.82 0.16
C THR A 29 -2.11 15.23 -0.81
N LYS A 30 -2.16 16.46 -1.33
CA LYS A 30 -1.12 16.99 -2.22
C LYS A 30 0.24 17.04 -1.51
N LEU A 31 0.30 17.54 -0.28
CA LEU A 31 1.53 17.57 0.52
C LEU A 31 2.10 16.16 0.72
N LEU A 32 1.26 15.18 1.07
CA LEU A 32 1.70 13.79 1.20
C LEU A 32 2.35 13.26 -0.09
N VAL A 33 1.77 13.60 -1.25
CA VAL A 33 2.30 13.18 -2.56
C VAL A 33 3.65 13.82 -2.85
N GLU A 34 3.80 15.12 -2.55
CA GLU A 34 5.05 15.86 -2.73
C GLU A 34 6.16 15.30 -1.84
N LEU A 35 5.91 15.17 -0.54
CA LEU A 35 6.86 14.62 0.43
C LEU A 35 7.28 13.19 0.09
N TYR A 36 6.36 12.37 -0.41
CA TYR A 36 6.69 11.03 -0.90
C TYR A 36 7.57 11.09 -2.14
N SER A 37 7.24 11.95 -3.12
CA SER A 37 7.97 12.09 -4.38
C SER A 37 9.44 12.43 -4.14
N GLU A 38 9.72 13.37 -3.23
CA GLU A 38 11.08 13.75 -2.81
C GLU A 38 11.88 12.56 -2.27
N ARG A 39 11.23 11.73 -1.44
CA ARG A 39 11.85 10.60 -0.74
C ARG A 39 11.73 9.27 -1.50
N ARG A 40 11.15 9.27 -2.71
CA ARG A 40 10.78 8.04 -3.46
C ARG A 40 11.94 7.06 -3.64
N HIS A 41 13.14 7.59 -3.85
CA HIS A 41 14.36 6.80 -4.05
C HIS A 41 14.72 5.99 -2.78
N ARG A 42 14.53 6.57 -1.59
CA ARG A 42 14.74 5.91 -0.29
C ARG A 42 13.68 4.87 0.00
N PHE A 43 12.44 5.08 -0.46
CA PHE A 43 11.38 4.06 -0.35
C PHE A 43 11.63 2.81 -1.21
N ARG A 44 12.47 2.92 -2.25
CA ARG A 44 12.89 1.82 -3.12
C ARG A 44 14.11 1.07 -2.58
N ASP A 45 14.92 1.71 -1.75
CA ASP A 45 16.09 1.08 -1.15
C ASP A 45 15.68 0.02 -0.11
N PRO A 46 16.02 -1.27 -0.32
CA PRO A 46 15.69 -2.34 0.62
C PRO A 46 16.40 -2.21 1.97
N LYS A 47 17.51 -1.46 2.06
CA LYS A 47 18.24 -1.24 3.31
C LYS A 47 17.56 -0.21 4.22
N THR A 48 16.70 0.63 3.65
CA THR A 48 16.03 1.70 4.38
C THR A 48 14.75 1.19 5.05
N ARG A 49 14.59 1.48 6.35
CA ARG A 49 13.37 1.15 7.10
C ARG A 49 12.23 2.08 6.66
N LYS A 50 11.24 1.54 5.94
CA LYS A 50 10.08 2.32 5.45
C LYS A 50 9.31 3.04 6.55
N ARG A 51 9.25 2.46 7.76
CA ARG A 51 8.64 3.11 8.92
C ARG A 51 9.30 4.45 9.24
N ALA A 52 10.63 4.51 9.26
CA ALA A 52 11.35 5.76 9.52
C ALA A 52 11.06 6.83 8.45
N LEU A 53 10.93 6.44 7.17
CA LEU A 53 10.55 7.38 6.11
C LEU A 53 9.14 7.92 6.29
N TRP A 54 8.22 7.10 6.81
CA TRP A 54 6.88 7.57 7.13
C TRP A 54 6.87 8.50 8.34
N THR A 55 7.69 8.23 9.36
CA THR A 55 7.89 9.14 10.51
C THR A 55 8.38 10.50 10.04
N GLU A 56 9.42 10.54 9.20
CA GLU A 56 9.93 11.80 8.64
C GLU A 56 8.88 12.58 7.83
N ILE A 57 7.97 11.89 7.15
CA ILE A 57 6.86 12.52 6.42
C ILE A 57 5.84 13.08 7.40
N VAL A 58 5.50 12.35 8.47
CA VAL A 58 4.60 12.82 9.53
C VAL A 58 5.16 14.07 10.18
N ASP A 59 6.44 14.08 10.57
CA ASP A 59 7.10 15.24 11.18
C ASP A 59 7.02 16.49 10.29
N GLU A 60 7.15 16.33 8.98
CA GLU A 60 7.04 17.43 8.01
C GLU A 60 5.58 17.89 7.83
N MET A 61 4.62 16.96 7.83
CA MET A 61 3.20 17.28 7.81
C MET A 61 2.76 18.04 9.08
N GLU A 62 3.27 17.65 10.25
CA GLU A 62 3.01 18.35 11.51
C GLU A 62 3.60 19.76 11.50
N ARG A 63 4.77 19.96 10.90
CA ARG A 63 5.41 21.28 10.72
C ARG A 63 4.56 22.21 9.85
N GLU A 64 3.90 21.66 8.84
CA GLU A 64 2.92 22.37 7.99
C GLU A 64 1.55 22.59 8.68
N GLY A 65 1.41 22.16 9.93
CA GLY A 65 0.23 22.41 10.77
C GLY A 65 -0.80 21.29 10.78
N TYR A 66 -0.50 20.14 10.17
CA TYR A 66 -1.38 18.99 10.14
C TYR A 66 -1.12 18.04 11.33
N LYS A 67 -1.91 18.18 12.40
CA LYS A 67 -1.77 17.40 13.65
C LYS A 67 -2.64 16.14 13.67
N GLY A 68 -2.29 15.17 14.51
CA GLY A 68 -3.07 13.94 14.69
C GLY A 68 -2.86 12.88 13.60
N ILE A 69 -1.77 13.02 12.83
CA ILE A 69 -1.37 12.05 11.81
C ILE A 69 -0.28 11.15 12.39
N ASN A 70 -0.33 9.85 12.08
CA ASN A 70 0.76 8.92 12.35
C ASN A 70 1.24 8.21 11.07
N GLU A 71 2.31 7.43 11.18
CA GLU A 71 2.92 6.76 10.03
C GLU A 71 1.97 5.79 9.34
N ASP A 72 1.08 5.16 10.11
CA ASP A 72 0.07 4.24 9.61
C ASP A 72 -1.01 4.93 8.78
N ILE A 73 -1.46 6.12 9.17
CA ILE A 73 -2.42 6.91 8.37
C ILE A 73 -1.77 7.31 7.04
N CYS A 74 -0.55 7.83 7.04
CA CYS A 74 0.18 8.21 5.83
C CYS A 74 0.40 7.01 4.90
N ASP A 75 0.91 5.89 5.43
CA ASP A 75 1.16 4.68 4.65
C ASP A 75 -0.15 4.11 4.07
N ARG A 76 -1.23 4.09 4.85
CA ARG A 76 -2.54 3.60 4.40
C ARG A 76 -3.11 4.47 3.29
N LYS A 77 -3.11 5.81 3.46
CA LYS A 77 -3.54 6.76 2.42
C LYS A 77 -2.74 6.55 1.14
N TRP A 78 -1.42 6.46 1.25
CA TRP A 78 -0.55 6.24 0.10
C TRP A 78 -0.81 4.90 -0.61
N ARG A 79 -1.00 3.82 0.13
CA ARG A 79 -1.36 2.50 -0.43
C ARG A 79 -2.70 2.55 -1.18
N ASN A 80 -3.68 3.25 -0.63
CA ASN A 80 -4.98 3.45 -1.27
C ASN A 80 -4.85 4.25 -2.56
N MET A 81 -4.12 5.37 -2.55
CA MET A 81 -3.86 6.16 -3.75
C MET A 81 -3.16 5.34 -4.85
N LYS A 82 -2.16 4.53 -4.49
CA LYS A 82 -1.53 3.60 -5.45
C LYS A 82 -2.50 2.56 -6.01
N LYS A 83 -3.47 2.09 -5.21
CA LYS A 83 -4.51 1.16 -5.67
C LYS A 83 -5.41 1.87 -6.69
N THR A 84 -5.90 3.07 -6.38
CA THR A 84 -6.69 3.91 -7.29
C THR A 84 -5.95 4.14 -8.59
N TYR A 85 -4.67 4.55 -8.54
CA TYR A 85 -3.83 4.73 -9.73
C TYR A 85 -3.80 3.49 -10.64
N ARG A 86 -3.58 2.29 -10.07
CA ARG A 86 -3.58 1.04 -10.86
C ARG A 86 -4.93 0.80 -11.54
N THR A 87 -6.03 0.97 -10.82
CA THR A 87 -7.39 0.81 -11.36
C THR A 87 -7.70 1.85 -12.45
N CYS A 88 -7.29 3.10 -12.24
CA CYS A 88 -7.37 4.18 -13.22
C CYS A 88 -6.62 3.80 -14.50
N ARG A 89 -5.37 3.35 -14.38
CA ARG A 89 -4.53 2.97 -15.52
C ARG A 89 -5.11 1.78 -16.30
N GLU A 90 -5.63 0.77 -15.61
CA GLU A 90 -6.31 -0.37 -16.25
C GLU A 90 -7.59 0.07 -16.98
N THR A 91 -8.38 0.95 -16.37
CA THR A 91 -9.60 1.50 -16.98
C THR A 91 -9.27 2.33 -18.23
N MET A 92 -8.21 3.15 -18.18
CA MET A 92 -7.74 3.90 -19.35
C MET A 92 -7.29 2.98 -20.50
N LYS A 93 -6.60 1.87 -20.19
CA LYS A 93 -6.18 0.89 -21.19
C LYS A 93 -7.36 0.20 -21.88
N LYS A 94 -8.43 -0.09 -21.13
CA LYS A 94 -9.63 -0.78 -21.65
C LYS A 94 -10.60 0.15 -22.38
N ASN A 95 -10.83 1.35 -21.85
CA ASN A 95 -11.94 2.20 -22.26
C ASN A 95 -11.51 3.57 -22.84
N GLY A 96 -10.21 3.84 -22.91
CA GLY A 96 -9.64 5.11 -23.41
C GLY A 96 -9.52 6.20 -22.33
N ARG A 97 -8.61 7.17 -22.57
CA ARG A 97 -8.21 8.24 -21.62
C ARG A 97 -9.37 9.08 -21.08
N LYS A 98 -10.43 9.29 -21.88
CA LYS A 98 -11.56 10.18 -21.58
C LYS A 98 -12.43 9.74 -20.39
N ARG A 99 -12.27 8.52 -19.87
CA ARG A 99 -13.15 7.95 -18.83
C ARG A 99 -12.56 7.94 -17.42
N VAL A 100 -11.36 8.48 -17.22
CA VAL A 100 -10.71 8.47 -15.91
C VAL A 100 -10.32 9.89 -15.53
N ALA A 101 -11.13 10.49 -14.66
CA ALA A 101 -10.87 11.78 -14.03
C ALA A 101 -10.42 11.49 -12.59
N TRP A 102 -9.11 11.48 -12.36
CA TRP A 102 -8.54 11.45 -11.02
C TRP A 102 -7.41 12.46 -10.97
N ASP A 103 -7.53 13.47 -10.12
CA ASP A 103 -6.66 14.66 -10.13
C ASP A 103 -5.17 14.33 -9.95
N TYR A 104 -4.87 13.24 -9.25
CA TYR A 104 -3.51 12.79 -8.98
C TYR A 104 -2.99 11.82 -10.04
N TYR A 105 -3.76 11.53 -11.08
CA TYR A 105 -3.38 10.54 -12.08
C TYR A 105 -2.08 10.93 -12.77
N ASP A 106 -1.99 12.14 -13.33
CA ASP A 106 -0.82 12.57 -14.11
C ASP A 106 0.45 12.61 -13.25
N THR A 107 0.34 13.09 -12.01
CA THR A 107 1.45 13.10 -11.05
C THR A 107 1.94 11.67 -10.75
N PHE A 108 1.01 10.72 -10.54
CA PHE A 108 1.37 9.32 -10.34
C PHE A 108 1.93 8.69 -11.62
N ASP A 109 1.36 9.03 -12.77
CA ASP A 109 1.80 8.54 -14.07
C ASP A 109 3.27 8.92 -14.29
N GLU A 110 3.63 10.18 -14.08
CA GLU A 110 5.00 10.68 -14.19
C GLU A 110 5.96 9.97 -13.22
N MET A 111 5.57 9.85 -11.95
CA MET A 111 6.39 9.19 -10.92
C MET A 111 6.65 7.71 -11.25
N PHE A 112 5.68 6.99 -11.81
CA PHE A 112 5.76 5.54 -12.06
C PHE A 112 6.11 5.16 -13.52
N HIS A 113 6.03 6.09 -14.49
CA HIS A 113 6.42 5.84 -15.88
C HIS A 113 7.88 6.14 -16.14
N ASN A 114 8.46 7.17 -15.50
CA ASN A 114 9.86 7.53 -15.72
C ASN A 114 10.84 6.47 -15.15
N ASP A 115 10.35 5.57 -14.29
CA ASP A 115 11.10 4.43 -13.75
C ASP A 115 11.45 3.35 -14.80
N LYS A 116 10.89 3.40 -16.01
CA LYS A 116 11.18 2.44 -17.09
C LYS A 116 12.21 2.92 -18.11
N SER A 117 12.53 4.21 -18.18
CA SER A 117 13.44 4.76 -19.20
C SER A 117 14.91 4.76 -18.78
N SER A 118 15.23 4.63 -17.48
CA SER A 118 16.61 4.68 -16.97
C SER A 118 17.33 3.33 -16.87
N SER A 119 16.79 2.26 -17.46
CA SER A 119 17.41 0.92 -17.44
C SER A 119 18.14 0.55 -18.73
N SER A 120 18.24 1.46 -19.71
CA SER A 120 18.86 1.17 -21.01
C SER A 120 20.27 1.77 -21.07
N SER A 121 21.23 1.13 -20.39
CA SER A 121 22.65 1.30 -20.71
C SER A 121 23.18 0.01 -21.34
N SER A 122 23.29 0.09 -22.67
CA SER A 122 24.37 -0.47 -23.51
C SER A 122 24.82 -1.91 -23.28
N MET A 123 24.61 -2.76 -24.28
CA MET A 123 25.75 -3.38 -24.96
C MET A 123 25.41 -3.71 -26.41
N ALA A 124 26.16 -3.08 -27.32
CA ALA A 124 26.22 -3.38 -28.74
C ALA A 124 27.05 -4.65 -28.99
N ALA A 125 26.78 -5.26 -30.13
CA ALA A 125 27.29 -6.53 -30.62
C ALA A 125 28.82 -6.65 -30.73
N ILE A 126 29.34 -7.85 -30.48
CA ILE A 126 30.52 -8.40 -31.18
C ILE A 126 30.25 -9.89 -31.49
N LYS A 127 30.37 -10.23 -32.78
CA LYS A 127 30.44 -11.60 -33.32
C LYS A 127 31.84 -12.18 -33.11
N ALA A 128 31.97 -13.46 -32.79
CA ALA A 128 33.03 -14.33 -33.33
C ALA A 128 32.74 -15.82 -33.08
N GLU A 129 33.20 -16.60 -34.05
CA GLU A 129 33.02 -18.02 -34.37
C GLU A 129 33.84 -19.02 -33.52
N ASN A 130 33.33 -20.26 -33.47
CA ASN A 130 34.01 -21.55 -33.76
C ASN A 130 34.12 -22.65 -32.68
N ASN A 131 33.46 -23.75 -33.05
CA ASN A 131 33.86 -25.16 -33.03
C ASN A 131 33.78 -26.03 -31.76
N ALA A 132 33.44 -27.28 -32.05
CA ALA A 132 32.94 -28.38 -31.22
C ALA A 132 33.93 -28.97 -30.19
N VAL A 133 33.39 -29.74 -29.24
CA VAL A 133 33.63 -31.20 -29.04
C VAL A 133 33.09 -31.65 -27.65
N GLU A 134 32.27 -32.70 -27.65
CA GLU A 134 31.87 -33.58 -26.53
C GLU A 134 32.68 -34.91 -26.66
N PRO A 135 32.69 -35.92 -25.75
CA PRO A 135 32.14 -36.01 -24.38
C PRO A 135 33.04 -36.79 -23.35
N GLN A 136 32.53 -36.89 -22.10
CA GLN A 136 32.62 -38.00 -21.12
C GLN A 136 33.78 -38.18 -20.08
N GLN A 137 33.32 -38.20 -18.80
CA GLN A 137 33.61 -39.13 -17.66
C GLN A 137 34.97 -39.09 -16.92
N GLN A 138 34.97 -38.69 -15.63
CA GLN A 138 35.10 -39.60 -14.46
C GLN A 138 35.06 -38.84 -13.12
N LEU A 139 34.56 -39.53 -12.09
CA LEU A 139 34.27 -39.09 -10.73
C LEU A 139 35.53 -38.80 -9.89
N ASP A 140 35.47 -37.80 -9.00
CA ASP A 140 35.85 -38.00 -7.58
C ASP A 140 35.30 -36.90 -6.65
N MET A 141 34.91 -37.29 -5.44
CA MET A 141 34.34 -36.45 -4.38
C MET A 141 35.42 -35.67 -3.60
N CYS A 142 35.16 -34.42 -3.23
CA CYS A 142 35.40 -33.94 -1.86
C CYS A 142 34.65 -32.64 -1.57
N ALA A 143 34.16 -32.55 -0.34
CA ALA A 143 33.27 -31.56 0.25
C ALA A 143 33.66 -30.08 0.07
N THR A 144 32.66 -29.23 -0.15
CA THR A 144 32.30 -28.14 0.78
C THR A 144 30.89 -27.63 0.46
N VAL A 145 30.20 -27.21 1.52
CA VAL A 145 28.79 -26.80 1.58
C VAL A 145 28.45 -25.60 0.70
N ASP A 146 27.44 -25.73 -0.16
CA ASP A 146 26.61 -24.58 -0.56
C ASP A 146 25.20 -25.01 -0.97
N ALA A 147 24.22 -24.54 -0.20
CA ALA A 147 22.81 -24.84 -0.36
C ALA A 147 22.27 -24.11 -1.59
N THR A 148 22.17 -24.84 -2.70
CA THR A 148 21.34 -24.48 -3.83
C THR A 148 19.86 -24.49 -3.40
N LEU A 149 19.35 -23.36 -2.91
CA LEU A 149 17.93 -23.05 -3.01
C LEU A 149 17.74 -22.29 -4.32
N LEU A 150 17.36 -23.05 -5.36
CA LEU A 150 16.82 -22.54 -6.60
C LEU A 150 15.68 -21.56 -6.25
N ALA A 151 15.93 -20.28 -6.47
CA ALA A 151 14.87 -19.27 -6.55
C ALA A 151 14.05 -19.56 -7.80
N THR A 152 13.03 -20.40 -7.67
CA THR A 152 11.91 -20.44 -8.62
C THR A 152 11.28 -19.05 -8.63
N LYS A 153 11.48 -18.35 -9.74
CA LYS A 153 10.81 -17.09 -10.04
C LYS A 153 9.29 -17.31 -9.93
N PRO A 154 8.52 -16.54 -9.14
CA PRO A 154 7.07 -16.61 -9.21
C PRO A 154 6.64 -15.98 -10.54
N ASP A 155 6.31 -16.84 -11.50
CA ASP A 155 5.64 -16.48 -12.73
C ASP A 155 4.22 -16.01 -12.38
N LEU A 156 3.99 -14.71 -12.47
CA LEU A 156 2.75 -14.04 -12.06
C LEU A 156 1.91 -13.68 -13.31
N SER A 157 1.53 -14.69 -14.10
CA SER A 157 0.35 -14.60 -14.96
C SER A 157 -0.85 -15.21 -14.23
N VAL A 158 -1.34 -14.51 -13.21
CA VAL A 158 -2.56 -14.92 -12.50
C VAL A 158 -3.72 -14.90 -13.52
N SER A 159 -4.37 -16.05 -13.70
CA SER A 159 -5.50 -16.20 -14.63
C SER A 159 -6.66 -15.29 -14.22
N GLN A 160 -7.44 -14.79 -15.19
CA GLN A 160 -8.62 -13.95 -14.93
C GLN A 160 -9.60 -14.60 -13.93
N GLU A 161 -9.68 -15.93 -13.92
CA GLU A 161 -10.51 -16.70 -13.00
C GLU A 161 -10.00 -16.61 -11.55
N GLN A 162 -8.69 -16.73 -11.35
CA GLN A 162 -8.07 -16.58 -10.03
C GLN A 162 -8.22 -15.15 -9.49
N GLN A 163 -8.20 -14.13 -10.36
CA GLN A 163 -8.46 -12.75 -9.97
C GLN A 163 -9.92 -12.55 -9.51
N ARG A 164 -10.88 -13.18 -10.20
CA ARG A 164 -12.30 -13.15 -9.79
C ARG A 164 -12.50 -13.83 -8.44
N GLN A 165 -11.90 -15.00 -8.25
CA GLN A 165 -11.96 -15.73 -6.97
C GLN A 165 -11.36 -14.90 -5.83
N LEU A 166 -10.23 -14.23 -6.07
CA LEU A 166 -9.61 -13.34 -5.09
C LEU A 166 -10.52 -12.18 -4.69
N LEU A 167 -11.25 -11.57 -5.63
CA LEU A 167 -12.22 -10.51 -5.33
C LEU A 167 -13.41 -11.00 -4.50
N VAL A 168 -13.90 -12.21 -4.77
CA VAL A 168 -14.97 -12.83 -3.99
C VAL A 168 -14.51 -13.10 -2.56
N LEU A 169 -13.30 -13.65 -2.40
CA LEU A 169 -12.68 -13.89 -1.09
C LEU A 169 -12.46 -12.57 -0.34
N GLU A 170 -12.00 -11.52 -1.01
CA GLU A 170 -11.77 -10.21 -0.39
C GLU A 170 -13.10 -9.59 0.07
N ARG A 171 -14.18 -9.69 -0.72
CA ARG A 171 -15.53 -9.27 -0.32
C ARG A 171 -16.05 -10.06 0.89
N SER A 172 -15.88 -11.38 0.88
CA SER A 172 -16.27 -12.24 2.00
C SER A 172 -15.52 -11.87 3.27
N ARG A 173 -14.19 -11.67 3.17
CA ARG A 173 -13.35 -11.22 4.28
C ARG A 173 -13.80 -9.88 4.85
N ILE A 174 -14.10 -8.90 4.00
CA ILE A 174 -14.58 -7.58 4.43
C ILE A 174 -15.93 -7.72 5.16
N SER A 175 -16.84 -8.56 4.64
CA SER A 175 -18.13 -8.82 5.30
C SER A 175 -17.95 -9.45 6.69
N ALA A 176 -17.06 -10.44 6.82
CA ALA A 176 -16.76 -11.08 8.10
C ALA A 176 -16.15 -10.10 9.11
N ILE A 177 -15.26 -9.21 8.66
CA ILE A 177 -14.68 -8.17 9.52
C ILE A 177 -15.77 -7.22 10.01
N LYS A 178 -16.65 -6.74 9.13
CA LYS A 178 -17.76 -5.85 9.52
C LYS A 178 -18.68 -6.49 10.55
N GLU A 179 -18.97 -7.78 10.39
CA GLU A 179 -19.79 -8.54 11.34
C GLU A 179 -19.11 -8.66 12.71
N LEU A 180 -17.80 -8.93 12.75
CA LEU A 180 -17.05 -8.94 14.01
C LEU A 180 -17.03 -7.56 14.67
N SER A 181 -16.80 -6.49 13.91
CA SER A 181 -16.84 -5.11 14.42
C SER A 181 -18.19 -4.78 15.06
N LYS A 182 -19.29 -5.14 14.40
CA LYS A 182 -20.64 -4.96 14.92
C LYS A 182 -20.83 -5.67 16.27
N ARG A 183 -20.36 -6.91 16.40
CA ARG A 183 -20.46 -7.67 17.67
C ARG A 183 -19.63 -7.05 18.79
N ILE A 184 -18.47 -6.50 18.47
CA ILE A 184 -17.62 -5.78 19.43
C ILE A 184 -18.34 -4.51 19.92
N GLU A 185 -18.93 -3.74 19.01
CA GLU A 185 -19.71 -2.54 19.35
C GLU A 185 -20.89 -2.87 20.26
N GLU A 186 -21.64 -3.93 19.96
CA GLU A 186 -22.74 -4.43 20.79
C GLU A 186 -22.24 -4.85 22.19
N SER A 187 -21.14 -5.60 22.26
CA SER A 187 -20.54 -6.00 23.55
C SER A 187 -20.07 -4.80 24.37
N ASN A 188 -19.42 -3.82 23.73
CA ASN A 188 -18.97 -2.60 24.37
C ASN A 188 -20.15 -1.73 24.85
N ALA A 189 -21.27 -1.72 24.12
CA ALA A 189 -22.49 -1.05 24.57
C ALA A 189 -23.03 -1.66 25.87
N ILE A 190 -23.10 -2.99 25.96
CA ILE A 190 -23.53 -3.70 27.17
C ILE A 190 -22.59 -3.39 28.35
N GLN A 191 -21.28 -3.36 28.11
CA GLN A 191 -20.31 -3.02 29.15
C GLN A 191 -20.46 -1.58 29.65
N ARG A 192 -20.76 -0.64 28.75
CA ARG A 192 -21.04 0.76 29.12
C ARG A 192 -22.28 0.85 29.98
N GLU A 193 -23.38 0.25 29.56
CA GLU A 193 -24.63 0.20 30.33
C GLU A 193 -24.42 -0.42 31.71
N ARG A 194 -23.70 -1.54 31.81
CA ARG A 194 -23.32 -2.15 33.10
C ARG A 194 -22.53 -1.17 33.98
N ASN A 195 -21.56 -0.46 33.41
CA ASN A 195 -20.74 0.49 34.16
C ASN A 195 -21.55 1.70 34.62
N ASP A 196 -22.52 2.16 33.82
CA ASP A 196 -23.41 3.27 34.16
C ASP A 196 -24.35 2.88 35.31
N LEU A 197 -24.95 1.68 35.26
CA LEU A 197 -25.76 1.14 36.37
C LEU A 197 -24.97 1.01 37.67
N LEU A 198 -23.70 0.57 37.59
CA LEU A 198 -22.82 0.50 38.76
C LEU A 198 -22.53 1.89 39.35
N ARG A 199 -22.32 2.91 38.50
CA ARG A 199 -22.14 4.30 38.95
C ARG A 199 -23.39 4.83 39.63
N GLU A 200 -24.57 4.57 39.07
CA GLU A 200 -25.84 4.97 39.69
C GLU A 200 -26.05 4.30 41.04
N TYR A 201 -25.77 3.00 41.17
CA TYR A 201 -25.88 2.28 42.43
C TYR A 201 -24.94 2.84 43.52
N LEU A 202 -23.70 3.17 43.14
CA LEU A 202 -22.72 3.74 44.08
C LEU A 202 -23.06 5.16 44.54
N ASN A 203 -23.83 5.92 43.76
CA ASN A 203 -24.26 7.28 44.09
C ASN A 203 -25.56 7.32 44.94
N GLN A 204 -26.13 6.17 45.30
CA GLN A 204 -27.34 6.07 46.13
C GLN A 204 -27.05 5.94 47.64
N PHE A 205 -25.77 5.92 48.04
CA PHE A 205 -25.31 5.89 49.44
C PHE A 205 -24.36 7.07 49.72
#